data_AF-A0A7S3CLN6-F1
#
_entry.id   AF-A0A7S3CLN6-F1
#
_cell.length_a   1.000
_cell.length_b   1.000
_cell.length_c   1.000
_cell.angle_alpha   90.00
_cell.angle_beta   90.00
_cell.angle_gamma   90.00
#
_symmetry.space_group_name_H-M   'P 1'
#
loop_
_entity.id
_entity.type
_entity.pdbx_description
1 polymer ?
#
loop_
_entity_poly.entity_id
_entity_poly.type
_entity_poly.pdbx_seq_one_letter_code
_entity_poly.pdbx_strand_id
1 'polypeptide(L)'
;MSELGDLDFNMGQQPPSQGQASHQQEVTKSRHEEVKEYFTQEQLKRDQWDSAQQKLSLKLDQWIGVKAQSRGPQYPGFDSHFNQTNNIKVLLCTLQNVLWEGHNWQIVGMDKLADPQQVKKLHRKAIMMCHPDKVNAKSEHNADKVYIANRCFAALNLAFNEYKNEPGVRL
;
A
#
# COMPACT_ATOMS: atom_id res chain seq x y z
N MET A 1 79.70 -60.01 15.46
CA MET A 1 78.63 -59.32 16.21
C MET A 1 77.70 -58.75 15.14
N SER A 2 76.63 -59.43 14.72
CA SER A 2 75.28 -59.44 15.34
C SER A 2 74.76 -57.99 15.45
N GLU A 3 73.64 -57.49 14.92
CA GLU A 3 72.37 -57.95 14.29
C GLU A 3 71.87 -56.79 13.40
N LEU A 4 71.40 -57.01 12.17
CA LEU A 4 69.99 -56.99 11.74
C LEU A 4 69.03 -56.03 12.46
N GLY A 5 68.39 -55.16 11.68
CA GLY A 5 67.27 -54.31 12.10
C GLY A 5 66.77 -53.40 10.98
N ASP A 6 66.25 -53.99 9.90
CA ASP A 6 65.47 -53.32 8.86
C ASP A 6 64.27 -52.56 9.44
N LEU A 7 64.14 -51.28 9.08
CA LEU A 7 62.86 -50.58 9.07
C LEU A 7 62.67 -49.94 7.70
N ASP A 8 62.11 -50.76 6.83
CA ASP A 8 61.52 -50.38 5.56
C ASP A 8 60.19 -49.65 5.85
N PHE A 9 60.10 -48.37 5.50
CA PHE A 9 58.84 -47.61 5.54
C PHE A 9 58.63 -46.85 4.22
N ASN A 10 58.34 -47.64 3.19
CA ASN A 10 57.29 -47.41 2.18
C ASN A 10 56.98 -45.93 1.83
N MET A 11 57.70 -45.38 0.84
CA MET A 11 57.25 -44.20 0.09
C MET A 11 56.15 -44.62 -0.90
N GLY A 12 54.92 -44.68 -0.42
CA GLY A 12 53.77 -44.97 -1.26
C GLY A 12 52.46 -44.47 -0.68
N GLN A 13 52.09 -43.23 -0.97
CA GLN A 13 50.70 -42.71 -1.05
C GLN A 13 50.68 -41.53 -2.04
N GLN A 14 50.26 -41.77 -3.29
CA GLN A 14 48.92 -41.50 -3.86
C GLN A 14 48.64 -40.02 -4.23
N PRO A 15 48.45 -39.68 -5.53
CA PRO A 15 47.49 -38.64 -5.94
C PRO A 15 46.06 -39.22 -5.82
N PRO A 16 44.94 -38.47 -5.73
CA PRO A 16 44.68 -37.12 -6.27
C PRO A 16 43.96 -36.16 -5.29
N SER A 17 44.21 -34.85 -5.41
CA SER A 17 43.27 -33.86 -4.87
C SER A 17 42.17 -33.58 -5.91
N GLN A 18 41.15 -34.44 -5.94
CA GLN A 18 39.84 -34.03 -6.46
C GLN A 18 39.09 -33.35 -5.33
N GLY A 19 39.10 -32.03 -5.39
CA GLY A 19 38.33 -31.16 -4.52
C GLY A 19 38.13 -29.80 -5.19
N GLN A 20 37.73 -29.78 -6.47
CA GLN A 20 37.16 -28.56 -7.03
C GLN A 20 35.75 -28.41 -6.47
N ALA A 21 35.70 -27.87 -5.26
CA ALA A 21 34.52 -27.21 -4.73
C ALA A 21 34.15 -26.08 -5.70
N SER A 22 33.07 -26.31 -6.44
CA SER A 22 32.03 -25.32 -6.73
C SER A 22 32.41 -23.87 -6.40
N HIS A 23 33.08 -23.19 -7.33
CA HIS A 23 32.99 -21.75 -7.42
C HIS A 23 31.82 -21.45 -8.35
N GLN A 24 30.62 -21.35 -7.77
CA GLN A 24 29.57 -20.56 -8.41
C GLN A 24 30.14 -19.15 -8.51
N GLN A 25 30.53 -18.76 -9.72
CA GLN A 25 30.88 -17.37 -10.00
C GLN A 25 29.60 -16.57 -9.85
N GLU A 26 29.42 -15.96 -8.69
CA GLU A 26 28.41 -14.95 -8.48
C GLU A 26 28.81 -13.76 -9.37
N VAL A 27 28.14 -13.63 -10.52
CA VAL A 27 28.34 -12.50 -11.43
C VAL A 27 27.93 -11.24 -10.67
N THR A 28 28.90 -10.52 -10.13
CA THR A 28 28.66 -9.25 -9.44
C THR A 28 28.17 -8.25 -10.49
N LYS A 29 26.88 -7.90 -10.45
CA LYS A 29 26.31 -6.87 -11.32
C LYS A 29 27.14 -5.60 -11.22
N SER A 30 27.36 -4.92 -12.35
CA SER A 30 28.08 -3.65 -12.34
C SER A 30 27.26 -2.61 -11.58
N ARG A 31 27.89 -1.75 -10.77
CA ARG A 31 27.22 -0.64 -10.06
C ARG A 31 26.32 0.21 -10.98
N HIS A 32 26.68 0.36 -12.25
CA HIS A 32 25.87 1.08 -13.22
C HIS A 32 24.60 0.32 -13.62
N GLU A 33 24.67 -1.01 -13.68
CA GLU A 33 23.55 -1.88 -13.99
C GLU A 33 22.58 -1.95 -12.81
N GLU A 34 23.11 -2.04 -11.58
CA GLU A 34 22.30 -1.93 -10.35
C GLU A 34 21.59 -0.58 -10.26
N VAL A 35 22.27 0.52 -10.61
CA VAL A 35 21.67 1.86 -10.63
C VAL A 35 20.59 1.96 -11.72
N LYS A 36 20.82 1.44 -12.93
CA LYS A 36 19.81 1.41 -14.01
C LYS A 36 18.59 0.56 -13.62
N GLU A 37 18.82 -0.59 -13.00
CA GLU A 37 17.77 -1.49 -12.53
C GLU A 37 16.98 -0.84 -11.39
N TYR A 38 17.64 -0.15 -10.47
CA TYR A 38 17.01 0.68 -9.43
C TYR A 38 16.11 1.76 -10.04
N PHE A 39 16.61 2.56 -10.99
CA PHE A 39 15.83 3.60 -11.66
C PHE A 39 14.65 3.01 -12.44
N THR A 40 14.84 1.89 -13.13
CA THR A 40 13.79 1.20 -13.89
C THR A 40 12.72 0.62 -12.96
N GLN A 41 13.12 0.01 -11.85
CA GLN A 41 12.18 -0.47 -10.83
C GLN A 41 11.43 0.67 -10.16
N GLU A 42 12.08 1.81 -9.90
CA GLU A 42 11.44 2.99 -9.33
C GLU A 42 10.44 3.61 -10.31
N GLN A 43 10.79 3.70 -11.60
CA GLN A 43 9.86 4.13 -12.65
C GLN A 43 8.66 3.20 -12.76
N LEU A 44 8.88 1.87 -12.78
CA LEU A 44 7.77 0.92 -12.84
C LEU A 44 6.84 1.04 -11.63
N LYS A 45 7.39 1.24 -10.43
CA LYS A 45 6.59 1.50 -9.21
C LYS A 45 5.78 2.78 -9.31
N ARG A 46 6.35 3.86 -9.87
CA ARG A 46 5.65 5.14 -10.12
C ARG A 46 4.56 4.97 -11.17
N ASP A 47 4.86 4.35 -12.31
CA ASP A 47 3.91 4.14 -13.40
C ASP A 47 2.74 3.24 -12.96
N GLN A 48 3.01 2.20 -12.17
CA GLN A 48 1.98 1.37 -11.56
C GLN A 48 1.06 2.19 -10.64
N TRP A 49 1.65 3.08 -9.83
CA TRP A 49 0.89 3.97 -8.96
C TRP A 49 0.05 4.98 -9.74
N ASP A 50 0.60 5.58 -10.80
CA ASP A 50 -0.10 6.53 -11.67
C ASP A 50 -1.23 5.86 -12.46
N SER A 51 -1.00 4.65 -12.98
CA SER A 51 -2.03 3.86 -13.67
C SER A 51 -3.16 3.46 -12.72
N ALA A 52 -2.84 3.07 -11.49
CA ALA A 52 -3.81 2.77 -10.44
C ALA A 52 -4.67 4.00 -10.10
N GLN A 53 -4.02 5.15 -9.92
CA GLN A 53 -4.68 6.43 -9.67
C GLN A 53 -5.66 6.79 -10.77
N GLN A 54 -5.26 6.71 -12.04
CA GLN A 54 -6.12 7.11 -13.16
C GLN A 54 -7.40 6.28 -13.20
N LYS A 55 -7.30 4.95 -13.04
CA LYS A 55 -8.45 4.04 -13.08
C LYS A 55 -9.43 4.29 -11.93
N LEU A 56 -8.92 4.51 -10.72
CA LEU A 56 -9.73 4.60 -9.50
C LEU A 56 -10.21 6.02 -9.20
N SER A 57 -9.48 7.04 -9.69
CA SER A 57 -9.75 8.45 -9.42
C SER A 57 -11.16 8.86 -9.84
N LEU A 58 -11.65 8.46 -11.02
CA LEU A 58 -12.98 8.84 -11.51
C LEU A 58 -14.09 8.32 -10.59
N LYS A 59 -14.01 7.05 -10.20
CA LYS A 59 -14.97 6.41 -9.32
C LYS A 59 -14.96 7.06 -7.93
N LEU A 60 -13.77 7.32 -7.38
CA LEU A 60 -13.61 7.94 -6.06
C LEU A 60 -14.06 9.39 -6.08
N ASP A 61 -13.72 10.17 -7.10
CA ASP A 61 -14.13 11.56 -7.24
C ASP A 61 -15.64 11.70 -7.35
N GLN A 62 -16.29 10.83 -8.13
CA GLN A 62 -17.76 10.79 -8.21
C GLN A 62 -18.38 10.45 -6.86
N TRP A 63 -17.84 9.46 -6.15
CA TRP A 63 -18.31 9.06 -4.82
C TRP A 63 -18.09 10.15 -3.76
N ILE A 64 -16.99 10.89 -3.84
CA ILE A 64 -16.66 12.04 -2.99
C ILE A 64 -17.58 13.23 -3.34
N GLY A 65 -18.01 13.32 -4.60
CA GLY A 65 -18.80 14.44 -5.11
C GLY A 65 -17.95 15.61 -5.56
N VAL A 66 -16.71 15.34 -6.01
CA VAL A 66 -15.85 16.33 -6.66
C VAL A 66 -16.40 16.59 -8.05
N LYS A 67 -16.78 17.84 -8.34
CA LYS A 67 -17.21 18.22 -9.69
C LYS A 67 -16.02 18.17 -10.65
N ALA A 68 -16.20 17.60 -11.83
CA ALA A 68 -15.15 17.47 -12.85
C ALA A 68 -14.47 18.81 -13.20
N GLN A 69 -15.22 19.92 -13.17
CA GLN A 69 -14.69 21.29 -13.35
C GLN A 69 -13.69 21.74 -12.26
N SER A 70 -13.66 21.09 -11.09
CA SER A 70 -12.74 21.41 -10.00
C SER A 70 -11.46 20.57 -10.02
N ARG A 71 -11.28 19.69 -11.02
CA ARG A 71 -10.00 19.03 -11.31
C ARG A 71 -9.04 20.07 -11.93
N GLY A 72 -8.45 20.91 -11.08
CA GLY A 72 -7.32 21.74 -11.48
C GLY A 72 -6.13 20.87 -11.90
N PRO A 73 -5.13 21.44 -12.59
CA PRO A 73 -3.90 20.71 -12.91
C PRO A 73 -3.30 20.16 -11.62
N GLN A 74 -2.93 18.87 -11.61
CA GLN A 74 -2.34 18.19 -10.46
C GLN A 74 -0.93 18.75 -10.19
N TYR A 75 -0.86 19.95 -9.60
CA TYR A 75 0.37 20.52 -9.07
C TYR A 75 0.55 20.08 -7.61
N PRO A 76 1.76 19.67 -7.20
CA PRO A 76 2.06 19.47 -5.78
C PRO A 76 1.83 20.79 -5.04
N GLY A 77 0.81 20.83 -4.19
CA GLY A 77 0.45 22.03 -3.42
C GLY A 77 -0.89 22.68 -3.75
N PHE A 78 -1.62 22.21 -4.77
CA PHE A 78 -3.04 22.59 -4.93
C PHE A 78 -3.89 21.75 -3.99
N ASP A 79 -4.37 22.39 -2.93
CA ASP A 79 -5.33 21.82 -1.99
C ASP A 79 -6.66 21.51 -2.71
N SER A 80 -6.80 20.26 -3.17
CA SER A 80 -8.06 19.65 -3.63
C SER A 80 -9.16 19.61 -2.53
N HIS A 81 -9.01 20.33 -1.44
CA HIS A 81 -9.95 20.40 -0.33
C HIS A 81 -11.27 21.10 -0.70
N PHE A 82 -11.36 21.79 -1.85
CA PHE A 82 -12.30 22.92 -1.97
C PHE A 82 -13.69 22.63 -2.59
N ASN A 83 -14.07 21.40 -2.94
CA ASN A 83 -15.42 21.21 -3.50
C ASN A 83 -15.98 19.79 -3.34
N GLN A 84 -15.88 19.24 -2.14
CA GLN A 84 -16.55 18.00 -1.81
C GLN A 84 -18.01 18.28 -1.46
N THR A 85 -18.95 17.69 -2.19
CA THR A 85 -20.39 18.00 -2.04
C THR A 85 -21.18 16.95 -1.26
N ASN A 86 -20.62 15.75 -1.06
CA ASN A 86 -21.36 14.67 -0.44
C ASN A 86 -21.26 14.70 1.09
N ASN A 87 -22.42 14.77 1.75
CA ASN A 87 -22.55 14.72 3.20
C ASN A 87 -22.00 13.39 3.77
N ILE A 88 -21.45 13.44 4.99
CA ILE A 88 -20.89 12.27 5.69
C ILE A 88 -21.84 11.06 5.73
N LYS A 89 -23.15 11.29 5.86
CA LYS A 89 -24.14 10.20 5.90
C LYS A 89 -24.20 9.43 4.58
N VAL A 90 -24.15 10.15 3.46
CA VAL A 90 -24.13 9.56 2.11
C VAL A 90 -22.85 8.74 1.92
N LEU A 91 -21.70 9.30 2.31
CA LEU A 91 -20.41 8.62 2.22
C LEU A 91 -20.42 7.31 3.04
N LEU A 92 -20.92 7.32 4.28
CA LEU A 92 -20.98 6.12 5.11
C LEU A 92 -21.91 5.03 4.54
N CYS A 93 -23.07 5.42 4.00
CA CYS A 93 -24.03 4.49 3.37
C CYS A 93 -23.52 3.84 2.08
N THR A 94 -22.60 4.51 1.37
CA THR A 94 -22.13 4.09 0.04
C THR A 94 -20.66 3.67 0.04
N LEU A 95 -20.01 3.61 1.21
CA LEU A 95 -18.60 3.28 1.34
C LEU A 95 -18.26 1.90 0.75
N GLN A 96 -19.14 0.90 0.88
CA GLN A 96 -18.97 -0.43 0.28
C GLN A 96 -18.75 -0.39 -1.24
N ASN A 97 -19.28 0.62 -1.95
CA ASN A 97 -19.19 0.68 -3.40
C ASN A 97 -17.79 1.04 -3.88
N VAL A 98 -16.99 1.72 -3.04
CA VAL A 98 -15.64 2.20 -3.40
C VAL A 98 -14.50 1.40 -2.77
N LEU A 99 -14.81 0.58 -1.77
CA LEU A 99 -13.82 -0.28 -1.14
C LEU A 99 -13.39 -1.43 -2.06
N TRP A 100 -12.27 -2.05 -1.70
CA TRP A 100 -11.71 -3.22 -2.38
C TRP A 100 -12.46 -4.51 -2.05
N GLU A 101 -12.31 -5.53 -2.89
CA GLU A 101 -12.93 -6.84 -2.69
C GLU A 101 -12.48 -7.52 -1.39
N GLY A 102 -13.41 -8.17 -0.69
CA GLY A 102 -13.15 -8.81 0.60
C GLY A 102 -13.06 -7.84 1.79
N HIS A 103 -13.59 -6.63 1.68
CA HIS A 103 -13.68 -5.70 2.80
C HIS A 103 -14.67 -6.19 3.88
N ASN A 104 -14.44 -5.81 5.14
CA ASN A 104 -15.33 -6.15 6.26
C ASN A 104 -16.34 -5.04 6.59
N TRP A 105 -16.57 -4.10 5.66
CA TRP A 105 -17.58 -3.05 5.84
C TRP A 105 -18.99 -3.62 5.78
N GLN A 106 -19.85 -3.15 6.68
CA GLN A 106 -21.25 -3.54 6.74
C GLN A 106 -22.08 -2.42 6.15
N ILE A 107 -23.01 -2.76 5.26
CA ILE A 107 -23.90 -1.77 4.65
C ILE A 107 -24.72 -1.11 5.76
N VAL A 108 -24.68 0.22 5.78
CA VAL A 108 -25.41 1.04 6.75
C VAL A 108 -26.58 1.67 6.01
N GLY A 109 -27.78 1.52 6.57
CA GLY A 109 -28.96 2.25 6.11
C GLY A 109 -29.01 3.66 6.68
N MET A 110 -29.70 4.56 5.98
CA MET A 110 -29.88 5.95 6.42
C MET A 110 -30.65 6.06 7.75
N ASP A 111 -31.44 5.05 8.10
CA ASP A 111 -32.15 4.92 9.38
C ASP A 111 -31.21 5.04 10.58
N LYS A 112 -30.05 4.37 10.53
CA LYS A 112 -29.06 4.37 11.61
C LYS A 112 -28.26 5.67 11.70
N LEU A 113 -28.34 6.52 10.68
CA LEU A 113 -27.61 7.79 10.59
C LEU A 113 -28.49 9.00 10.94
N ALA A 114 -29.71 8.77 11.43
CA ALA A 114 -30.54 9.82 12.00
C ALA A 114 -29.92 10.40 13.29
N ASP A 115 -29.36 9.53 14.13
CA ASP A 115 -28.71 9.92 15.40
C ASP A 115 -27.24 10.35 15.18
N PRO A 116 -26.86 11.58 15.55
CA PRO A 116 -25.48 12.07 15.49
C PRO A 116 -24.45 11.16 16.18
N GLN A 117 -24.81 10.52 17.29
CA GLN A 117 -23.90 9.64 18.03
C GLN A 117 -23.57 8.38 17.22
N GLN A 118 -24.55 7.84 16.48
CA GLN A 118 -24.30 6.73 15.55
C GLN A 118 -23.42 7.14 14.38
N VAL A 119 -23.62 8.35 13.83
CA VAL A 119 -22.78 8.88 12.75
C VAL A 119 -21.31 8.93 13.20
N LYS A 120 -21.02 9.47 14.39
CA LYS A 120 -19.67 9.51 14.97
C LYS A 120 -19.07 8.12 15.17
N LYS A 121 -19.86 7.16 15.66
CA LYS A 121 -19.41 5.77 15.87
C LYS A 121 -19.05 5.09 14.56
N LEU A 122 -19.90 5.24 13.54
CA LEU A 122 -19.69 4.64 12.22
C LEU A 122 -18.55 5.31 11.46
N HIS A 123 -18.43 6.64 11.54
CA HIS A 123 -17.27 7.38 11.06
C HIS A 123 -15.97 6.83 11.66
N ARG A 124 -15.91 6.66 12.99
CA ARG A 124 -14.74 6.08 13.66
C ARG A 124 -14.41 4.67 13.17
N LYS A 125 -15.43 3.85 12.89
CA LYS A 125 -15.22 2.51 12.31
C LYS A 125 -14.65 2.59 10.89
N ALA A 126 -15.16 3.51 10.07
CA ALA A 126 -14.73 3.69 8.68
C ALA A 126 -13.25 4.14 8.60
N ILE A 127 -12.87 5.18 9.34
CA ILE A 127 -11.48 5.69 9.35
C ILE A 127 -10.47 4.64 9.86
N MET A 128 -10.86 3.80 10.82
CA MET A 128 -10.01 2.72 11.34
C MET A 128 -9.76 1.62 10.32
N MET A 129 -10.71 1.39 9.43
CA MET A 129 -10.61 0.40 8.35
C MET A 129 -9.81 0.96 7.17
N CYS A 130 -10.05 2.21 6.80
CA CYS A 130 -9.34 2.92 5.72
C CYS A 130 -8.02 3.56 6.19
N HIS A 131 -7.50 3.19 7.36
CA HIS A 131 -6.28 3.79 7.87
C HIS A 131 -5.09 3.37 7.01
N PRO A 132 -4.34 4.32 6.41
CA PRO A 132 -3.31 3.99 5.42
C PRO A 132 -2.21 3.10 6.01
N ASP A 133 -1.80 3.33 7.27
CA ASP A 133 -0.82 2.49 7.95
C ASP A 133 -1.25 1.00 8.04
N LYS A 134 -2.51 0.75 8.41
CA LYS A 134 -3.03 -0.62 8.56
C LYS A 134 -3.23 -1.32 7.22
N VAL A 135 -3.57 -0.56 6.18
CA VAL A 135 -3.70 -1.08 4.82
C VAL A 135 -2.32 -1.38 4.28
N ASN A 136 -1.36 -0.45 4.37
CA ASN A 136 0.03 -0.65 3.95
C ASN A 136 0.68 -1.87 4.59
N ALA A 137 0.46 -2.08 5.89
CA ALA A 137 1.03 -3.23 6.62
C ALA A 137 0.43 -4.59 6.20
N LYS A 138 -0.79 -4.62 5.65
CA LYS A 138 -1.50 -5.86 5.25
C LYS A 138 -1.54 -6.07 3.75
N SER A 139 -1.39 -5.01 2.96
CA SER A 139 -1.33 -5.05 1.52
C SER A 139 0.13 -5.12 1.11
N GLU A 140 0.70 -6.32 1.17
CA GLU A 140 1.95 -6.60 0.48
C GLU A 140 1.69 -6.31 -1.02
N HIS A 141 2.18 -5.17 -1.52
CA HIS A 141 2.19 -4.78 -2.94
C HIS A 141 0.87 -4.38 -3.64
N ASN A 142 -0.21 -4.02 -2.93
CA ASN A 142 -1.44 -3.57 -3.61
C ASN A 142 -1.63 -2.03 -3.58
N ALA A 143 -1.02 -1.34 -4.55
CA ALA A 143 -1.08 0.12 -4.70
C ALA A 143 -2.53 0.66 -4.77
N ASP A 144 -3.44 -0.07 -5.42
CA ASP A 144 -4.86 0.29 -5.54
C ASP A 144 -5.53 0.43 -4.17
N LYS A 145 -5.29 -0.53 -3.27
CA LYS A 145 -5.87 -0.52 -1.91
C LYS A 145 -5.38 0.66 -1.10
N VAL A 146 -4.07 0.95 -1.19
CA VAL A 146 -3.45 2.09 -0.51
C VAL A 146 -4.04 3.41 -1.02
N TYR A 147 -4.22 3.53 -2.34
CA TYR A 147 -4.83 4.70 -2.93
C TYR A 147 -6.29 4.90 -2.47
N ILE A 148 -7.11 3.85 -2.56
CA ILE A 148 -8.51 3.89 -2.09
C ILE A 148 -8.56 4.27 -0.61
N ALA A 149 -7.75 3.65 0.23
CA ALA A 149 -7.71 3.92 1.66
C ALA A 149 -7.39 5.39 1.96
N ASN A 150 -6.35 5.94 1.33
CA ASN A 150 -5.97 7.34 1.47
C ASN A 150 -7.11 8.29 1.06
N ARG A 151 -7.72 8.06 -0.12
CA ARG A 151 -8.80 8.91 -0.63
C ARG A 151 -10.05 8.83 0.26
N CYS A 152 -10.45 7.63 0.67
CA CYS A 152 -11.59 7.46 1.58
C CYS A 152 -11.32 8.09 2.96
N PHE A 153 -10.12 7.92 3.51
CA PHE A 153 -9.76 8.48 4.81
C PHE A 153 -9.82 10.01 4.81
N ALA A 154 -9.26 10.66 3.78
CA ALA A 154 -9.31 12.11 3.65
C ALA A 154 -10.77 12.59 3.52
N ALA A 155 -11.53 11.99 2.59
CA ALA A 155 -12.92 12.34 2.32
C ALA A 155 -13.84 12.22 3.55
N LEU A 156 -13.70 11.14 4.31
CA LEU A 156 -14.50 10.90 5.51
C LEU A 156 -14.19 11.91 6.61
N ASN A 157 -12.91 12.22 6.85
CA ASN A 157 -12.53 13.19 7.87
C ASN A 157 -12.99 14.60 7.53
N LEU A 158 -12.89 15.01 6.25
CA LEU A 158 -13.37 16.32 5.79
C LEU A 158 -14.88 16.45 5.99
N ALA A 159 -15.65 15.50 5.47
CA ALA A 159 -17.11 15.51 5.59
C ALA A 159 -17.57 15.42 7.05
N PHE A 160 -16.87 14.65 7.89
CA PHE A 160 -17.19 14.58 9.32
C PHE A 160 -16.83 15.87 10.07
N ASN A 161 -15.77 16.57 9.66
CA ASN A 161 -15.42 17.86 10.23
C ASN A 161 -16.48 18.92 9.91
N GLU A 162 -17.01 18.92 8.69
CA GLU A 162 -18.14 19.77 8.30
C GLU A 162 -19.40 19.42 9.10
N TYR A 163 -19.72 18.12 9.22
CA TYR A 163 -20.86 17.64 10.01
C TYR A 163 -20.83 18.07 11.48
N LYS A 164 -19.65 18.17 12.10
CA LYS A 164 -19.50 18.69 13.48
C LYS A 164 -19.94 20.14 13.62
N ASN A 165 -19.79 20.91 12.54
CA ASN A 165 -20.08 22.34 12.52
C ASN A 165 -21.51 22.63 12.04
N GLU A 166 -22.28 21.61 11.63
CA GLU A 166 -23.67 21.77 11.22
C GLU A 166 -24.55 22.21 12.42
N PRO A 167 -25.43 23.20 12.23
CA PRO A 167 -26.31 23.67 13.29
C PRO A 167 -27.28 22.56 13.72
N GLY A 168 -27.30 22.25 15.02
CA GLY A 168 -28.18 21.22 15.60
C GLY A 168 -27.52 19.85 15.80
N VAL A 169 -26.28 19.67 15.35
CA VAL A 169 -25.50 18.46 15.63
C VAL A 169 -24.82 18.56 17.00
N ARG A 170 -25.08 17.59 17.89
CA ARG A 170 -24.43 17.47 19.21
C ARG A 170 -23.76 16.09 19.33
N LEU A 171 -22.42 16.08 19.38
CA LEU A 171 -21.57 14.89 19.33
C LEU A 171 -20.84 14.58 20.63
#